data_AF-A0A093JBA7-F1
#
_entry.id   AF-A0A093JBA7-F1
#
_cell.length_a   1.000
_cell.length_b   1.000
_cell.length_c   1.000
_cell.angle_alpha   90.00
_cell.angle_beta   90.00
_cell.angle_gamma   90.00
#
_symmetry.space_group_name_H-M   'P 1'
#
loop_
_entity.id
_entity.type
_entity.pdbx_description
1 polymer ?
#
loop_
_entity_poly.entity_id
_entity_poly.type
_entity_poly.pdbx_seq_one_letter_code
_entity_poly.pdbx_strand_id
1 'polypeptide(L)'
;FLRYSYPFFGSAAPIMTSPPVEVRKNMEVFLPQSYCAFDFATIPHQLQDTFFRLPLLVELWHKDKTAKDLLLGLARLQLSDVLASEKTRFLGGSGEQCWRQTYNETVSVTAAQGSGNKIAELSYAITLEDYGLVKMQEILLSDSSQCLGDGQQQHVPHTQPRVPENNPEPRETLEYKAALELEMWKEMQEDIFENQLKRKEMAHMETLAEEWKKRDREREALVKKKVAEYTVLEEKLHKNLRDLDKRERQLFSAESELQRVKKELQAEHERHLQELQDSVRRAREDSAHQVELERSKIKQVEQDKLRLQQQLYEAENKHKMLEKEFQQYKEQQSNKPETQLQSEITLLTLEKVELERKLESATKSKLHYKQQWTRALKELARFKQREQENAMAHLKKQQQELEHLRLRYLAAEEKELGKTDRQELEDIRNELNRLKQQEEERKQLQDVRDNSAGRVDSLHSRKLNENMGDYLSRLIEERDTLLRTGVYSHEDHIVSELDRQIREAIAKGNIT
;
A
#
# COMPACT_ATOMS: atom_id res chain seq x y z
N PHE A 1 -48.88 14.02 50.69
CA PHE A 1 -48.85 13.06 51.81
C PHE A 1 -49.40 11.73 51.33
N LEU A 2 -49.16 10.65 52.07
CA LEU A 2 -49.80 9.35 51.82
C LEU A 2 -50.89 9.12 52.85
N ARG A 3 -51.93 8.38 52.48
CA ARG A 3 -53.02 7.95 53.36
C ARG A 3 -53.40 6.50 53.10
N TYR A 4 -53.69 5.72 54.14
CA TYR A 4 -54.21 4.36 54.00
C TYR A 4 -55.11 3.99 55.18
N SER A 5 -55.89 2.92 55.05
CA SER A 5 -56.58 2.27 56.17
C SER A 5 -56.61 0.76 55.94
N TYR A 6 -56.55 -0.03 57.01
CA TYR A 6 -56.63 -1.49 56.92
C TYR A 6 -57.42 -2.05 58.12
N PRO A 7 -58.76 -2.11 58.02
CA PRO A 7 -59.64 -2.40 59.15
C PRO A 7 -59.38 -3.73 59.87
N PHE A 8 -58.70 -4.68 59.23
CA PHE A 8 -58.29 -5.94 59.83
C PHE A 8 -57.37 -5.75 61.05
N PHE A 9 -56.60 -4.66 61.12
CA PHE A 9 -55.78 -4.30 62.28
C PHE A 9 -56.57 -3.64 63.43
N GLY A 10 -57.91 -3.74 63.43
CA GLY A 10 -58.76 -3.29 64.52
C GLY A 10 -59.27 -1.84 64.45
N SER A 11 -58.84 -1.05 63.46
CA SER A 11 -59.33 0.32 63.24
C SER A 11 -59.52 0.66 61.77
N ALA A 12 -60.66 1.29 61.46
CA ALA A 12 -60.94 1.87 60.14
C ALA A 12 -60.49 3.33 60.01
N ALA A 13 -59.87 3.92 61.05
CA ALA A 13 -59.36 5.27 60.99
C ALA A 13 -58.17 5.37 59.99
N PRO A 14 -58.14 6.36 59.09
CA PRO A 14 -57.08 6.50 58.12
C PRO A 14 -55.78 7.01 58.77
N ILE A 15 -54.67 6.34 58.47
CA ILE A 15 -53.31 6.73 58.87
C ILE A 15 -52.68 7.53 57.73
N MET A 16 -51.93 8.59 58.08
CA MET A 16 -51.39 9.56 57.13
C MET A 16 -49.98 10.00 57.47
N THR A 17 -49.15 10.23 56.45
CA THR A 17 -47.85 10.87 56.64
C THR A 17 -48.00 12.38 56.89
N SER A 18 -47.18 12.94 57.77
CA SER A 18 -47.27 14.34 58.17
C SER A 18 -45.92 14.87 58.68
N PRO A 19 -45.53 16.13 58.36
CA PRO A 19 -46.21 17.06 57.44
C PRO A 19 -46.14 16.64 55.96
N PRO A 20 -46.96 17.24 55.07
CA PRO A 20 -46.80 17.05 53.63
C PRO A 20 -45.42 17.58 53.16
N VAL A 21 -44.79 16.85 52.24
CA VAL A 21 -43.49 17.20 51.65
C VAL A 21 -43.65 17.52 50.17
N GLU A 22 -42.86 18.46 49.66
CA GLU A 22 -42.78 18.77 48.24
C GLU A 22 -42.04 17.67 47.49
N VAL A 23 -42.63 17.15 46.40
CA VAL A 23 -42.02 16.13 45.53
C VAL A 23 -41.96 16.70 44.11
N ARG A 24 -40.80 16.54 43.46
CA ARG A 24 -40.55 17.00 42.08
C ARG A 24 -40.20 15.81 41.18
N LYS A 25 -40.27 16.01 39.87
CA LYS A 25 -39.89 14.99 38.89
C LYS A 25 -38.41 14.60 39.05
N ASN A 26 -38.12 13.30 38.99
CA ASN A 26 -36.79 12.72 39.20
C ASN A 26 -36.17 13.00 40.59
N MET A 27 -37.00 13.11 41.63
CA MET A 27 -36.56 13.35 43.01
C MET A 27 -37.10 12.26 43.95
N GLU A 28 -36.21 11.63 44.70
CA GLU A 28 -36.56 10.72 45.80
C GLU A 28 -36.75 11.53 47.09
N VAL A 29 -37.76 11.18 47.89
CA VAL A 29 -38.14 11.93 49.10
C VAL A 29 -38.57 10.97 50.21
N PHE A 30 -37.87 11.03 51.35
CA PHE A 30 -38.27 10.34 52.56
C PHE A 30 -39.48 11.02 53.21
N LEU A 31 -40.49 10.22 53.57
CA LEU A 31 -41.74 10.72 54.13
C LEU A 31 -41.68 10.78 55.66
N PRO A 32 -42.01 11.92 56.30
CA PRO A 32 -42.09 12.04 57.75
C PRO A 32 -43.34 11.33 58.29
N GLN A 33 -43.23 10.78 59.51
CA GLN A 33 -44.29 10.00 60.15
C GLN A 33 -44.83 8.87 59.24
N SER A 34 -43.92 8.16 58.56
CA SER A 34 -44.23 7.06 57.64
C SER A 34 -44.28 5.67 58.30
N TYR A 35 -43.73 5.53 59.50
CA TYR A 35 -43.80 4.29 60.28
C TYR A 35 -45.06 4.25 61.15
N CYS A 36 -45.75 3.12 61.13
CA CYS A 36 -46.84 2.79 62.03
C CYS A 36 -46.79 1.29 62.35
N ALA A 37 -46.93 0.93 63.62
CA ALA A 37 -47.07 -0.45 64.08
C ALA A 37 -48.54 -0.76 64.41
N PHE A 38 -48.91 -2.03 64.33
CA PHE A 38 -50.24 -2.52 64.69
C PHE A 38 -50.11 -3.79 65.53
N ASP A 39 -50.54 -3.71 66.79
CA ASP A 39 -50.64 -4.86 67.68
C ASP A 39 -52.07 -5.39 67.63
N PHE A 40 -52.25 -6.64 67.21
CA PHE A 40 -53.57 -7.27 67.08
C PHE A 40 -53.48 -8.79 67.29
N ALA A 41 -54.59 -9.39 67.73
CA ALA A 41 -54.71 -10.84 67.90
C ALA A 41 -55.57 -11.43 66.79
N THR A 42 -55.07 -12.47 66.12
CA THR A 42 -55.80 -13.21 65.08
C THR A 42 -55.29 -14.65 64.98
N ILE A 43 -56.05 -15.53 64.32
CA ILE A 43 -55.59 -16.91 64.06
C ILE A 43 -54.67 -16.88 62.82
N PRO A 44 -53.53 -17.60 62.79
CA PRO A 44 -52.57 -17.51 61.68
C PRO A 44 -53.15 -17.75 60.27
N HIS A 45 -54.11 -18.66 60.12
CA HIS A 45 -54.77 -18.88 58.82
C HIS A 45 -55.62 -17.67 58.39
N GLN A 46 -56.26 -16.97 59.34
CA GLN A 46 -57.09 -15.80 59.07
C GLN A 46 -56.21 -14.60 58.66
N LEU A 47 -55.03 -14.45 59.26
CA LEU A 47 -54.01 -13.49 58.81
C LEU A 47 -53.60 -13.79 57.36
N GLN A 48 -53.24 -15.05 57.08
CA GLN A 48 -52.81 -15.51 55.77
C GLN A 48 -53.89 -15.26 54.70
N ASP A 49 -55.11 -15.74 54.91
CA ASP A 49 -56.24 -15.56 53.98
C ASP A 49 -56.56 -14.09 53.71
N THR A 50 -56.46 -13.24 54.74
CA THR A 50 -56.72 -11.80 54.60
C THR A 50 -55.61 -11.11 53.81
N PHE A 51 -54.34 -11.41 54.09
CA PHE A 51 -53.19 -10.84 53.40
C PHE A 51 -53.10 -11.27 51.93
N PHE A 52 -53.54 -12.49 51.59
CA PHE A 52 -53.67 -12.92 50.19
C PHE A 52 -54.84 -12.25 49.47
N ARG A 53 -55.97 -12.04 50.14
CA ARG A 53 -57.22 -11.56 49.50
C ARG A 53 -57.32 -10.04 49.39
N LEU A 54 -56.82 -9.31 50.38
CA LEU A 54 -57.02 -7.86 50.53
C LEU A 54 -55.68 -7.12 50.49
N PRO A 55 -55.31 -6.48 49.36
CA PRO A 55 -54.12 -5.64 49.31
C PRO A 55 -54.32 -4.37 50.13
N LEU A 56 -53.23 -3.84 50.67
CA LEU A 56 -53.24 -2.52 51.30
C LEU A 56 -53.26 -1.44 50.21
N LEU A 57 -54.27 -0.57 50.25
CA LEU A 57 -54.41 0.55 49.32
C LEU A 57 -53.80 1.80 49.94
N VAL A 58 -52.76 2.33 49.31
CA VAL A 58 -52.08 3.56 49.74
C VAL A 58 -52.36 4.68 48.75
N GLU A 59 -53.05 5.71 49.23
CA GLU A 59 -53.49 6.87 48.47
C GLU A 59 -52.43 7.98 48.50
N LEU A 60 -52.05 8.52 47.35
CA LEU A 60 -51.17 9.68 47.22
C LEU A 60 -52.01 10.96 47.08
N TRP A 61 -51.92 11.84 48.08
CA TRP A 61 -52.66 13.10 48.15
C TRP A 61 -51.75 14.31 48.01
N HIS A 62 -52.14 15.24 47.15
CA HIS A 62 -51.60 16.60 47.12
C HIS A 62 -52.34 17.47 48.15
N LYS A 63 -51.59 18.22 48.95
CA LYS A 63 -52.13 19.19 49.92
C LYS A 63 -51.79 20.59 49.46
N ASP A 64 -52.82 21.37 49.17
CA ASP A 64 -52.71 22.79 48.89
C ASP A 64 -52.88 23.60 50.20
N LYS A 65 -52.43 24.85 50.24
CA LYS A 65 -52.62 25.76 51.38
C LYS A 65 -53.96 26.52 51.33
N THR A 66 -54.60 26.52 50.17
CA THR A 66 -55.75 27.36 49.78
C THR A 66 -56.88 26.58 49.11
N ALA A 67 -56.57 25.47 48.44
CA ALA A 67 -57.54 24.56 47.84
C ALA A 67 -57.80 23.31 48.71
N LYS A 68 -58.79 22.49 48.32
CA LYS A 68 -59.03 21.17 48.93
C LYS A 68 -57.95 20.18 48.48
N ASP A 69 -57.61 19.24 49.37
CA ASP A 69 -56.69 18.14 49.07
C ASP A 69 -57.16 17.32 47.85
N LEU A 70 -56.22 16.97 46.97
CA LEU A 70 -56.47 16.28 45.70
C LEU A 70 -55.83 14.89 45.69
N LEU A 71 -56.63 13.85 45.44
CA LEU A 71 -56.14 12.49 45.22
C LEU A 71 -55.44 12.42 43.86
N LEU A 72 -54.13 12.18 43.86
CA LEU A 72 -53.34 12.00 42.65
C LEU A 72 -53.37 10.56 42.16
N GLY A 73 -53.25 9.58 43.07
CA GLY A 73 -53.12 8.18 42.68
C GLY A 73 -53.16 7.18 43.83
N LEU A 74 -53.05 5.90 43.46
CA LEU A 74 -53.19 4.74 44.34
C LEU A 74 -52.03 3.76 44.07
N ALA A 75 -51.37 3.31 45.14
CA ALA A 75 -50.52 2.12 45.13
C ALA A 75 -51.27 0.95 45.79
N ARG A 76 -51.00 -0.26 45.29
CA ARG A 76 -51.54 -1.52 45.81
C ARG A 76 -50.38 -2.35 46.35
N LEU A 77 -50.35 -2.57 47.66
CA LEU A 77 -49.29 -3.31 48.33
C LEU A 77 -49.81 -4.69 48.71
N GLN A 78 -49.10 -5.74 48.31
CA GLN A 78 -49.54 -7.12 48.48
C GLN A 78 -48.98 -7.69 49.80
N LEU A 79 -49.77 -7.59 50.88
CA LEU A 79 -49.29 -7.91 52.23
C LEU A 79 -48.85 -9.37 52.41
N SER A 80 -49.32 -10.30 51.56
CA SER A 80 -48.91 -11.71 51.61
C SER A 80 -47.41 -11.95 51.42
N ASP A 81 -46.69 -11.02 50.81
CA ASP A 81 -45.31 -11.25 50.37
C ASP A 81 -44.33 -11.28 51.56
N VAL A 82 -44.72 -10.66 52.69
CA VAL A 82 -44.02 -10.83 53.98
C VAL A 82 -44.10 -12.27 54.51
N LEU A 83 -45.16 -13.01 54.19
CA LEU A 83 -45.33 -14.40 54.64
C LEU A 83 -44.38 -15.37 53.95
N ALA A 84 -43.91 -15.03 52.74
CA ALA A 84 -42.92 -15.79 51.97
C ALA A 84 -41.46 -15.42 52.34
N SER A 85 -41.26 -14.36 53.13
CA SER A 85 -39.94 -13.86 53.52
C SER A 85 -39.30 -14.70 54.64
N GLU A 86 -37.97 -14.63 54.80
CA GLU A 86 -37.24 -15.44 55.80
C GLU A 86 -37.74 -15.17 57.23
N LYS A 87 -38.08 -16.25 57.95
CA LYS A 87 -38.61 -16.18 59.33
C LYS A 87 -37.46 -16.28 60.35
N THR A 88 -37.01 -15.12 60.81
CA THR A 88 -35.90 -14.97 61.77
C THR A 88 -36.43 -15.00 63.21
N ARG A 89 -35.64 -15.52 64.16
CA ARG A 89 -36.04 -15.59 65.59
C ARG A 89 -35.45 -14.42 66.39
N PHE A 90 -36.28 -13.78 67.20
CA PHE A 90 -35.85 -12.77 68.17
C PHE A 90 -36.44 -13.03 69.58
N LEU A 91 -36.03 -12.24 70.56
CA LEU A 91 -36.57 -12.27 71.92
C LEU A 91 -37.50 -11.07 72.13
N GLY A 92 -38.74 -11.31 72.50
CA GLY A 92 -39.71 -10.28 72.86
C GLY A 92 -39.37 -9.60 74.19
N GLY A 93 -40.07 -8.50 74.50
CA GLY A 93 -39.82 -7.71 75.71
C GLY A 93 -39.97 -8.49 77.03
N SER A 94 -40.81 -9.54 77.05
CA SER A 94 -40.97 -10.44 78.20
C SER A 94 -40.02 -11.65 78.19
N GLY A 95 -39.04 -11.70 77.28
CA GLY A 95 -38.12 -12.82 77.12
C GLY A 95 -38.69 -14.04 76.35
N GLU A 96 -39.87 -13.91 75.75
CA GLU A 96 -40.46 -14.97 74.91
C GLU A 96 -39.79 -15.08 73.53
N GLN A 97 -39.83 -16.27 72.92
CA GLN A 97 -39.30 -16.47 71.57
C GLN A 97 -40.32 -16.02 70.54
N CYS A 98 -40.01 -14.94 69.84
CA CYS A 98 -40.82 -14.35 68.80
C CYS A 98 -40.17 -14.57 67.43
N TRP A 99 -40.94 -14.41 66.36
CA TRP A 99 -40.45 -14.53 65.00
C TRP A 99 -40.72 -13.28 64.19
N ARG A 100 -39.75 -12.85 63.38
CA ARG A 100 -39.84 -11.67 62.52
C ARG A 100 -39.63 -12.07 61.06
N GLN A 101 -40.52 -11.60 60.21
CA GLN A 101 -40.38 -11.60 58.75
C GLN A 101 -40.42 -10.14 58.28
N THR A 102 -39.55 -9.77 57.33
CA THR A 102 -39.51 -8.42 56.77
C THR A 102 -39.42 -8.48 55.25
N TYR A 103 -40.23 -7.68 54.57
CA TYR A 103 -40.31 -7.58 53.11
C TYR A 103 -40.22 -6.12 52.68
N ASN A 104 -39.38 -5.86 51.66
CA ASN A 104 -39.16 -4.53 51.11
C ASN A 104 -39.44 -4.55 49.60
N GLU A 105 -40.17 -3.58 49.10
CA GLU A 105 -40.55 -3.50 47.67
C GLU A 105 -40.65 -2.04 47.21
N THR A 106 -40.65 -1.82 45.89
CA THR A 106 -40.99 -0.53 45.28
C THR A 106 -42.09 -0.73 44.25
N VAL A 107 -43.27 -0.17 44.53
CA VAL A 107 -44.48 -0.33 43.71
C VAL A 107 -44.85 0.95 42.97
N SER A 108 -45.51 0.83 41.83
CA SER A 108 -46.01 1.99 41.07
C SER A 108 -47.25 2.60 41.72
N VAL A 109 -47.25 3.92 41.88
CA VAL A 109 -48.48 4.70 42.15
C VAL A 109 -49.16 4.99 40.82
N THR A 110 -50.39 4.52 40.65
CA THR A 110 -51.21 4.70 39.43
C THR A 110 -52.15 5.88 39.59
N ALA A 111 -52.29 6.71 38.55
CA ALA A 111 -53.19 7.87 38.56
C ALA A 111 -54.64 7.51 38.94
N ALA A 112 -55.25 8.28 39.84
CA ALA A 112 -56.63 8.06 40.30
C ALA A 112 -57.69 8.53 39.29
N GLN A 113 -57.31 9.38 38.33
CA GLN A 113 -58.15 9.87 37.25
C GLN A 113 -57.34 9.86 35.94
N GLY A 114 -57.97 9.47 34.82
CA GLY A 114 -57.32 9.39 33.51
C GLY A 114 -56.85 7.97 33.13
N SER A 115 -55.83 7.89 32.27
CA SER A 115 -55.44 6.67 31.52
C SER A 115 -54.68 5.60 32.33
N GLY A 116 -54.77 5.58 33.66
CA GLY A 116 -54.06 4.60 34.49
C GLY A 116 -52.53 4.69 34.41
N ASN A 117 -51.98 5.86 34.07
CA ASN A 117 -50.53 6.04 33.97
C ASN A 117 -49.87 5.96 35.36
N LYS A 118 -48.65 5.42 35.40
CA LYS A 118 -47.74 5.52 36.55
C LYS A 118 -47.35 6.99 36.77
N ILE A 119 -47.59 7.51 37.98
CA ILE A 119 -47.30 8.91 38.34
C ILE A 119 -46.15 9.05 39.35
N ALA A 120 -45.86 7.99 40.12
CA ALA A 120 -44.76 7.92 41.07
C ALA A 120 -44.38 6.46 41.33
N GLU A 121 -43.30 6.27 42.10
CA GLU A 121 -42.94 5.00 42.74
C GLU A 121 -43.04 5.18 44.26
N LEU A 122 -43.41 4.13 44.96
CA LEU A 122 -43.48 4.06 46.42
C LEU A 122 -42.61 2.90 46.89
N SER A 123 -41.46 3.22 47.47
CA SER A 123 -40.64 2.28 48.22
C SER A 123 -41.19 2.12 49.63
N TYR A 124 -41.32 0.87 50.10
CA TYR A 124 -41.89 0.57 51.42
C TYR A 124 -41.25 -0.69 52.04
N ALA A 125 -41.44 -0.82 53.36
CA ALA A 125 -41.06 -1.99 54.15
C ALA A 125 -42.26 -2.47 54.98
N ILE A 126 -42.52 -3.77 55.02
CA ILE A 126 -43.46 -4.43 55.93
C ILE A 126 -42.65 -5.34 56.85
N THR A 127 -42.89 -5.25 58.15
CA THR A 127 -42.39 -6.21 59.13
C THR A 127 -43.59 -6.86 59.83
N LEU A 128 -43.59 -8.19 59.85
CA LEU A 128 -44.55 -8.99 60.60
C LEU A 128 -43.84 -9.66 61.78
N GLU A 129 -44.40 -9.49 62.97
CA GLU A 129 -43.88 -10.07 64.21
C GLU A 129 -44.90 -11.02 64.82
N ASP A 130 -44.51 -12.29 64.97
CA ASP A 130 -45.29 -13.38 65.51
C ASP A 130 -44.81 -13.67 66.94
N TYR A 131 -45.57 -13.17 67.91
CA TYR A 131 -45.36 -13.34 69.35
C TYR A 131 -45.91 -14.68 69.89
N GLY A 132 -46.51 -15.51 69.04
CA GLY A 132 -47.11 -16.80 69.43
C GLY A 132 -48.51 -16.68 70.03
N LEU A 133 -48.87 -17.62 70.91
CA LEU A 133 -50.21 -17.73 71.47
C LEU A 133 -50.49 -16.65 72.53
N VAL A 134 -51.64 -15.97 72.39
CA VAL A 134 -52.10 -14.93 73.32
C VAL A 134 -52.24 -15.48 74.74
N LYS A 135 -51.57 -14.83 75.70
CA LYS A 135 -51.72 -15.12 77.13
C LYS A 135 -53.03 -14.50 77.62
N MET A 136 -53.96 -15.32 78.08
CA MET A 136 -55.33 -14.92 78.45
C MET A 136 -55.43 -13.92 79.64
N GLN A 137 -54.30 -13.57 80.27
CA GLN A 137 -54.24 -12.79 81.51
C GLN A 137 -54.44 -11.27 81.31
N GLU A 138 -54.32 -10.75 80.09
CA GLU A 138 -54.29 -9.29 79.81
C GLU A 138 -55.54 -8.74 79.09
N ILE A 139 -56.60 -9.55 78.95
CA ILE A 139 -57.87 -9.15 78.31
C ILE A 139 -58.92 -8.68 79.35
N LEU A 140 -58.62 -8.75 80.65
CA LEU A 140 -59.53 -8.29 81.71
C LEU A 140 -59.11 -6.92 82.26
N LEU A 141 -59.76 -5.86 81.78
CA LEU A 141 -59.80 -4.56 82.48
C LEU A 141 -61.23 -4.19 82.84
N SER A 142 -61.39 -3.85 84.12
CA SER A 142 -62.54 -3.14 84.70
C SER A 142 -63.90 -3.85 84.72
N ASP A 143 -64.20 -4.54 85.83
CA ASP A 143 -65.55 -4.41 86.40
C ASP A 143 -65.59 -4.42 87.95
N SER A 144 -66.26 -3.39 88.45
CA SER A 144 -66.97 -3.14 89.71
C SER A 144 -66.84 -4.06 90.94
N SER A 145 -66.57 -3.42 92.08
CA SER A 145 -66.70 -3.96 93.44
C SER A 145 -68.16 -4.09 93.91
N GLN A 146 -68.46 -5.08 94.77
CA GLN A 146 -69.73 -5.20 95.51
C GLN A 146 -69.51 -5.61 96.97
N CYS A 147 -70.34 -5.06 97.85
CA CYS A 147 -70.38 -5.35 99.29
C CYS A 147 -71.73 -5.98 99.68
N LEU A 148 -71.72 -6.87 100.67
CA LEU A 148 -72.84 -7.42 101.46
C LEU A 148 -72.29 -7.67 102.89
N GLY A 149 -72.95 -7.49 104.04
CA GLY A 149 -74.38 -7.39 104.37
C GLY A 149 -74.96 -8.79 104.71
N ASP A 150 -75.62 -9.08 105.83
CA ASP A 150 -76.04 -8.29 107.02
C ASP A 150 -76.56 -9.22 108.17
N GLY A 151 -76.64 -8.73 109.43
CA GLY A 151 -77.46 -9.22 110.60
C GLY A 151 -77.34 -10.66 111.17
N GLN A 152 -77.94 -11.06 112.31
CA GLN A 152 -78.59 -10.37 113.47
C GLN A 152 -78.95 -11.39 114.62
N GLN A 153 -78.85 -10.99 115.92
CA GLN A 153 -79.77 -11.11 117.10
C GLN A 153 -80.71 -12.38 117.36
N GLN A 154 -81.32 -12.71 118.53
CA GLN A 154 -81.42 -12.17 119.92
C GLN A 154 -81.94 -13.20 120.99
N HIS A 155 -81.54 -13.06 122.28
CA HIS A 155 -82.27 -13.22 123.58
C HIS A 155 -83.04 -14.51 124.08
N VAL A 156 -83.36 -14.48 125.40
CA VAL A 156 -83.89 -15.53 126.35
C VAL A 156 -85.43 -15.62 126.40
N PRO A 157 -86.07 -16.61 127.11
CA PRO A 157 -86.78 -16.26 128.39
C PRO A 157 -86.89 -17.33 129.53
N HIS A 158 -87.49 -16.91 130.66
CA HIS A 158 -87.68 -17.51 132.01
C HIS A 158 -88.65 -18.72 132.21
N THR A 159 -88.55 -19.42 133.36
CA THR A 159 -89.58 -19.41 134.48
C THR A 159 -89.16 -20.12 135.79
N GLN A 160 -89.78 -19.75 136.93
CA GLN A 160 -89.72 -20.43 138.26
C GLN A 160 -91.02 -21.26 138.51
N PRO A 161 -91.10 -22.15 139.54
CA PRO A 161 -91.71 -21.73 140.82
C PRO A 161 -91.28 -22.45 142.15
N ARG A 162 -91.35 -21.69 143.26
CA ARG A 162 -91.62 -21.97 144.71
C ARG A 162 -91.26 -23.29 145.48
N VAL A 163 -90.69 -23.05 146.68
CA VAL A 163 -90.49 -23.85 147.94
C VAL A 163 -91.81 -24.15 148.72
N PRO A 164 -91.88 -24.88 149.88
CA PRO A 164 -90.84 -25.46 150.80
C PRO A 164 -91.05 -27.00 151.10
N GLU A 165 -90.50 -27.74 152.10
CA GLU A 165 -89.99 -27.44 153.47
C GLU A 165 -89.22 -28.64 154.13
N ASN A 166 -88.45 -28.36 155.19
CA ASN A 166 -87.92 -29.24 156.27
C ASN A 166 -86.69 -30.18 156.09
N ASN A 167 -85.85 -30.15 157.14
CA ASN A 167 -84.56 -30.82 157.40
C ASN A 167 -84.75 -32.27 157.94
N PRO A 168 -83.75 -33.18 157.88
CA PRO A 168 -82.50 -33.06 158.66
C PRO A 168 -81.19 -33.49 157.95
N GLU A 169 -80.07 -33.29 158.65
CA GLU A 169 -78.69 -33.45 158.15
C GLU A 169 -78.35 -34.90 157.72
N PRO A 170 -78.07 -35.16 156.43
CA PRO A 170 -77.97 -36.51 155.90
C PRO A 170 -76.52 -37.01 155.81
N ARG A 171 -75.74 -37.00 156.91
CA ARG A 171 -74.29 -37.33 156.86
C ARG A 171 -73.89 -38.74 157.32
N GLU A 172 -74.81 -39.56 157.83
CA GLU A 172 -74.49 -40.92 158.33
C GLU A 172 -75.47 -42.04 157.91
N THR A 173 -76.33 -41.77 156.93
CA THR A 173 -77.22 -42.77 156.30
C THR A 173 -76.47 -43.70 155.33
N LEU A 174 -76.98 -44.92 155.08
CA LEU A 174 -76.38 -45.84 154.09
C LEU A 174 -76.42 -45.25 152.68
N GLU A 175 -77.48 -44.50 152.41
CA GLU A 175 -77.74 -43.71 151.21
C GLU A 175 -76.67 -42.63 151.01
N TYR A 176 -76.18 -42.00 152.09
CA TYR A 176 -75.10 -41.01 152.03
C TYR A 176 -73.76 -41.66 151.69
N LYS A 177 -73.47 -42.87 152.22
CA LYS A 177 -72.27 -43.62 151.84
C LYS A 177 -72.29 -44.02 150.37
N ALA A 178 -73.42 -44.54 149.88
CA ALA A 178 -73.60 -44.85 148.46
C ALA A 178 -73.54 -43.60 147.57
N ALA A 179 -74.08 -42.46 148.02
CA ALA A 179 -73.98 -41.19 147.30
C ALA A 179 -72.53 -40.67 147.25
N LEU A 180 -71.75 -40.80 148.33
CA LEU A 180 -70.34 -40.43 148.36
C LEU A 180 -69.47 -41.34 147.48
N GLU A 181 -69.74 -42.65 147.48
CA GLU A 181 -69.10 -43.61 146.57
C GLU A 181 -69.44 -43.31 145.10
N LEU A 182 -70.69 -42.93 144.80
CA LEU A 182 -71.11 -42.48 143.47
C LEU A 182 -70.45 -41.16 143.08
N GLU A 183 -70.31 -40.21 143.99
CA GLU A 183 -69.65 -38.92 143.72
C GLU A 183 -68.16 -39.11 143.43
N MET A 184 -67.47 -39.91 144.25
CA MET A 184 -66.07 -40.30 144.02
C MET A 184 -65.90 -41.11 142.72
N TRP A 185 -66.89 -41.93 142.34
CA TRP A 185 -66.88 -42.63 141.05
C TRP A 185 -67.10 -41.66 139.88
N LYS A 186 -68.00 -40.67 139.99
CA LYS A 186 -68.18 -39.62 138.98
C LYS A 186 -66.90 -38.81 138.80
N GLU A 187 -66.30 -38.31 139.88
CA GLU A 187 -65.05 -37.55 139.86
C GLU A 187 -63.94 -38.36 139.16
N MET A 188 -63.82 -39.65 139.47
CA MET A 188 -62.91 -40.57 138.77
C MET A 188 -63.25 -40.74 137.28
N GLN A 189 -64.53 -40.85 136.90
CA GLN A 189 -64.93 -40.92 135.48
C GLN A 189 -64.70 -39.59 134.74
N GLU A 190 -64.90 -38.46 135.41
CA GLU A 190 -64.68 -37.11 134.88
C GLU A 190 -63.18 -36.87 134.66
N ASP A 191 -62.30 -37.21 135.60
CA ASP A 191 -60.84 -37.17 135.38
C ASP A 191 -60.40 -38.11 134.25
N ILE A 192 -60.92 -39.34 134.19
CA ILE A 192 -60.65 -40.27 133.08
C ILE A 192 -61.10 -39.66 131.74
N PHE A 193 -62.27 -39.02 131.68
CA PHE A 193 -62.80 -38.39 130.47
C PHE A 193 -61.99 -37.15 130.08
N GLU A 194 -61.70 -36.24 131.01
CA GLU A 194 -60.85 -35.07 130.78
C GLU A 194 -59.46 -35.48 130.27
N ASN A 195 -58.83 -36.47 130.91
CA ASN A 195 -57.53 -36.96 130.50
C ASN A 195 -57.58 -37.66 129.13
N GLN A 196 -58.71 -38.28 128.74
CA GLN A 196 -58.91 -38.79 127.38
C GLN A 196 -59.11 -37.65 126.36
N LEU A 197 -59.88 -36.62 126.70
CA LEU A 197 -60.12 -35.46 125.84
C LEU A 197 -58.82 -34.69 125.58
N LYS A 198 -58.09 -34.31 126.65
CA LYS A 198 -56.77 -33.65 126.58
C LYS A 198 -55.78 -34.46 125.73
N ARG A 199 -55.76 -35.79 125.86
CA ARG A 199 -54.93 -36.67 125.00
C ARG A 199 -55.33 -36.63 123.52
N LYS A 200 -56.63 -36.61 123.20
CA LYS A 200 -57.11 -36.49 121.81
C LYS A 200 -56.80 -35.11 121.23
N GLU A 201 -57.02 -34.04 122.00
CA GLU A 201 -56.71 -32.66 121.59
C GLU A 201 -55.21 -32.48 121.33
N MET A 202 -54.34 -32.97 122.22
CA MET A 202 -52.88 -32.96 122.00
C MET A 202 -52.48 -33.73 120.74
N ALA A 203 -53.01 -34.94 120.53
CA ALA A 203 -52.71 -35.73 119.33
C ALA A 203 -53.18 -35.05 118.02
N HIS A 204 -54.34 -34.39 118.04
CA HIS A 204 -54.82 -33.60 116.90
C HIS A 204 -53.94 -32.37 116.65
N MET A 205 -53.54 -31.64 117.70
CA MET A 205 -52.64 -30.49 117.59
C MET A 205 -51.24 -30.88 117.11
N GLU A 206 -50.71 -32.01 117.56
CA GLU A 206 -49.43 -32.56 117.10
C GLU A 206 -49.50 -32.93 115.61
N THR A 207 -50.56 -33.63 115.18
CA THR A 207 -50.80 -33.95 113.76
C THR A 207 -50.84 -32.69 112.89
N LEU A 208 -51.55 -31.64 113.32
CA LEU A 208 -51.62 -30.36 112.61
C LEU A 208 -50.25 -29.64 112.57
N ALA A 209 -49.48 -29.70 113.65
CA ALA A 209 -48.14 -29.13 113.70
C ALA A 209 -47.17 -29.86 112.76
N GLU A 210 -47.24 -31.19 112.68
CA GLU A 210 -46.47 -31.99 111.72
C GLU A 210 -46.85 -31.70 110.27
N GLU A 211 -48.15 -31.64 109.96
CA GLU A 211 -48.64 -31.27 108.63
C GLU A 211 -48.20 -29.87 108.20
N TRP A 212 -48.29 -28.89 109.12
CA TRP A 212 -47.84 -27.53 108.87
C TRP A 212 -46.33 -27.51 108.60
N LYS A 213 -45.53 -28.15 109.46
CA LYS A 213 -44.08 -28.27 109.32
C LYS A 213 -43.65 -29.07 108.08
N LYS A 214 -44.49 -29.96 107.57
CA LYS A 214 -44.28 -30.64 106.29
C LYS A 214 -44.50 -29.68 105.11
N ARG A 215 -45.67 -29.02 105.06
CA ARG A 215 -45.98 -28.03 104.01
C ARG A 215 -45.00 -26.86 104.01
N ASP A 216 -44.51 -26.44 105.16
CA ASP A 216 -43.54 -25.35 105.27
C ASP A 216 -42.21 -25.72 104.59
N ARG A 217 -41.64 -26.88 104.93
CA ARG A 217 -40.45 -27.43 104.24
C ARG A 217 -40.66 -27.63 102.74
N GLU A 218 -41.86 -28.04 102.31
CA GLU A 218 -42.19 -28.18 100.88
C GLU A 218 -42.18 -26.82 100.16
N ARG A 219 -42.71 -25.76 100.79
CA ARG A 219 -42.63 -24.38 100.28
C ARG A 219 -41.19 -23.87 100.24
N GLU A 220 -40.43 -24.04 101.33
CA GLU A 220 -39.01 -23.65 101.39
C GLU A 220 -38.18 -24.36 100.31
N ALA A 221 -38.39 -25.67 100.11
CA ALA A 221 -37.70 -26.44 99.08
C ALA A 221 -38.02 -25.94 97.66
N LEU A 222 -39.29 -25.59 97.39
CA LEU A 222 -39.69 -25.01 96.11
C LEU A 222 -39.05 -23.63 95.88
N VAL A 223 -39.07 -22.74 96.89
CA VAL A 223 -38.43 -21.42 96.82
C VAL A 223 -36.92 -21.57 96.61
N LYS A 224 -36.25 -22.44 97.38
CA LYS A 224 -34.81 -22.71 97.25
C LYS A 224 -34.45 -23.25 95.86
N LYS A 225 -35.27 -24.15 95.30
CA LYS A 225 -35.11 -24.62 93.92
C LYS A 225 -35.24 -23.47 92.91
N LYS A 226 -36.26 -22.61 93.06
CA LYS A 226 -36.47 -21.46 92.18
C LYS A 226 -35.34 -20.44 92.26
N VAL A 227 -34.84 -20.11 93.45
CA VAL A 227 -33.68 -19.24 93.64
C VAL A 227 -32.46 -19.81 92.91
N ALA A 228 -32.15 -21.10 93.07
CA ALA A 228 -31.03 -21.73 92.36
C ALA A 228 -31.20 -21.73 90.83
N GLU A 229 -32.41 -21.96 90.32
CA GLU A 229 -32.72 -21.83 88.89
C GLU A 229 -32.48 -20.39 88.39
N TYR A 230 -32.90 -19.38 89.14
CA TYR A 230 -32.69 -17.96 88.79
C TYR A 230 -31.21 -17.56 88.84
N THR A 231 -30.45 -17.96 89.86
CA THR A 231 -29.00 -17.66 89.92
C THR A 231 -28.25 -18.22 88.71
N VAL A 232 -28.56 -19.45 88.28
CA VAL A 232 -27.92 -20.04 87.08
C VAL A 232 -28.33 -19.32 85.79
N LEU A 233 -29.57 -18.80 85.70
CA LEU A 233 -30.01 -17.97 84.56
C LEU A 233 -29.34 -16.60 84.56
N GLU A 234 -29.20 -15.98 85.73
CA GLU A 234 -28.51 -14.70 85.93
C GLU A 234 -27.02 -14.80 85.57
N GLU A 235 -26.32 -15.85 86.02
CA GLU A 235 -24.92 -16.11 85.65
C GLU A 235 -24.75 -16.28 84.13
N LYS A 236 -25.66 -17.01 83.48
CA LYS A 236 -25.69 -17.18 82.02
C LYS A 236 -25.92 -15.85 81.30
N LEU A 237 -26.84 -15.02 81.80
CA LEU A 237 -27.11 -13.70 81.23
C LEU A 237 -25.90 -12.78 81.37
N HIS A 238 -25.27 -12.71 82.55
CA HIS A 238 -24.03 -11.96 82.77
C HIS A 238 -22.85 -12.48 81.92
N LYS A 239 -22.77 -13.79 81.67
CA LYS A 239 -21.78 -14.35 80.74
C LYS A 239 -22.07 -13.88 79.30
N ASN A 240 -23.31 -14.03 78.83
CA ASN A 240 -23.70 -13.64 77.48
C ASN A 240 -23.48 -12.13 77.23
N LEU A 241 -23.78 -11.26 78.20
CA LEU A 241 -23.50 -9.83 78.11
C LEU A 241 -22.01 -9.53 77.95
N ARG A 242 -21.13 -10.18 78.72
CA ARG A 242 -19.66 -10.02 78.59
C ARG A 242 -19.14 -10.56 77.26
N ASP A 243 -19.68 -11.68 76.79
CA ASP A 243 -19.32 -12.26 75.49
C ASP A 243 -19.80 -11.37 74.32
N LEU A 244 -20.93 -10.66 74.47
CA LEU A 244 -21.43 -9.69 73.49
C LEU A 244 -20.60 -8.39 73.48
N ASP A 245 -20.35 -7.76 74.63
CA ASP A 245 -19.48 -6.56 74.75
C ASP A 245 -18.08 -6.83 74.16
N LYS A 246 -17.52 -8.02 74.40
CA LYS A 246 -16.26 -8.43 73.78
C LYS A 246 -16.34 -8.51 72.25
N ARG A 247 -17.43 -9.06 71.70
CA ARG A 247 -17.65 -9.14 70.24
C ARG A 247 -17.88 -7.77 69.62
N GLU A 248 -18.64 -6.91 70.28
CA GLU A 248 -18.91 -5.54 69.83
C GLU A 248 -17.61 -4.74 69.71
N ARG A 249 -16.75 -4.77 70.75
CA ARG A 249 -15.42 -4.14 70.70
C ARG A 249 -14.52 -4.71 69.59
N GLN A 250 -14.59 -6.02 69.36
CA GLN A 250 -13.85 -6.67 68.27
C GLN A 250 -14.36 -6.20 66.90
N LEU A 251 -15.68 -6.18 66.69
CA LEU A 251 -16.31 -5.70 65.46
C LEU A 251 -15.98 -4.21 65.21
N PHE A 252 -16.07 -3.36 66.23
CA PHE A 252 -15.69 -1.95 66.13
C PHE A 252 -14.21 -1.77 65.73
N SER A 253 -13.30 -2.55 66.32
CA SER A 253 -11.87 -2.50 65.95
C SER A 253 -11.62 -2.96 64.50
N ALA A 254 -12.33 -4.01 64.05
CA ALA A 254 -12.22 -4.53 62.69
C ALA A 254 -12.85 -3.57 61.66
N GLU A 255 -13.97 -2.93 62.00
CA GLU A 255 -14.61 -1.92 61.15
C GLU A 255 -13.73 -0.67 61.02
N SER A 256 -13.16 -0.17 62.12
CA SER A 256 -12.23 0.96 62.09
C SER A 256 -11.00 0.67 61.21
N GLU A 257 -10.45 -0.54 61.28
CA GLU A 257 -9.31 -0.94 60.45
C GLU A 257 -9.71 -1.10 58.97
N LEU A 258 -10.89 -1.68 58.69
CA LEU A 258 -11.42 -1.78 57.32
C LEU A 258 -11.69 -0.38 56.73
N GLN A 259 -12.19 0.57 57.52
CA GLN A 259 -12.34 1.97 57.12
C GLN A 259 -10.99 2.65 56.87
N ARG A 260 -9.94 2.33 57.64
CA ARG A 260 -8.58 2.82 57.42
C ARG A 260 -8.01 2.30 56.09
N VAL A 261 -8.01 0.99 55.90
CA VAL A 261 -7.52 0.34 54.67
C VAL A 261 -8.30 0.82 53.44
N LYS A 262 -9.63 1.01 53.55
CA LYS A 262 -10.44 1.58 52.47
C LYS A 262 -9.99 2.99 52.07
N LYS A 263 -9.72 3.87 53.05
CA LYS A 263 -9.22 5.24 52.78
C LYS A 263 -7.82 5.22 52.15
N GLU A 264 -6.93 4.35 52.65
CA GLU A 264 -5.57 4.19 52.12
C GLU A 264 -5.60 3.71 50.66
N LEU A 265 -6.42 2.69 50.36
CA LEU A 265 -6.60 2.17 48.99
C LEU A 265 -7.25 3.20 48.05
N GLN A 266 -8.19 4.02 48.53
CA GLN A 266 -8.76 5.13 47.76
C GLN A 266 -7.69 6.19 47.44
N ALA A 267 -6.88 6.58 48.43
CA ALA A 267 -5.78 7.53 48.23
C ALA A 267 -4.64 6.98 47.36
N GLU A 268 -4.41 5.66 47.34
CA GLU A 268 -3.51 5.01 46.37
C GLU A 268 -4.08 5.03 44.96
N HIS A 269 -5.37 4.71 44.80
CA HIS A 269 -6.04 4.77 43.50
C HIS A 269 -6.05 6.18 42.90
N GLU A 270 -6.35 7.20 43.72
CA GLU A 270 -6.30 8.61 43.30
C GLU A 270 -4.88 9.05 42.91
N ARG A 271 -3.85 8.66 43.69
CA ARG A 271 -2.44 8.93 43.35
C ARG A 271 -2.03 8.27 42.03
N HIS A 272 -2.32 6.98 41.84
CA HIS A 272 -2.00 6.29 40.59
C HIS A 272 -2.76 6.85 39.38
N LEU A 273 -4.01 7.28 39.55
CA LEU A 273 -4.76 7.94 38.49
C LEU A 273 -4.11 9.28 38.11
N GLN A 274 -3.67 10.07 39.09
CA GLN A 274 -2.95 11.32 38.87
C GLN A 274 -1.59 11.10 38.20
N GLU A 275 -0.79 10.14 38.68
CA GLU A 275 0.49 9.74 38.09
C GLU A 275 0.35 9.30 36.63
N LEU A 276 -0.70 8.52 36.32
CA LEU A 276 -1.00 8.08 34.96
C LEU A 276 -1.41 9.27 34.06
N GLN A 277 -2.23 10.19 34.57
CA GLN A 277 -2.59 11.43 33.84
C GLN A 277 -1.38 12.32 33.58
N ASP A 278 -0.51 12.51 34.57
CA ASP A 278 0.72 13.30 34.45
C ASP A 278 1.76 12.62 33.55
N SER A 279 1.79 11.28 33.50
CA SER A 279 2.59 10.50 32.54
C SER A 279 2.08 10.67 31.11
N VAL A 280 0.76 10.53 30.90
CA VAL A 280 0.12 10.73 29.59
C VAL A 280 0.25 12.18 29.11
N ARG A 281 0.19 13.17 30.00
CA ARG A 281 0.43 14.58 29.64
C ARG A 281 1.85 14.78 29.13
N ARG A 282 2.87 14.36 29.89
CA ARG A 282 4.27 14.46 29.49
C ARG A 282 4.54 13.75 28.15
N ALA A 283 4.08 12.52 27.98
CA ALA A 283 4.27 11.78 26.74
C ALA A 283 3.61 12.46 25.51
N ARG A 284 2.48 13.17 25.71
CA ARG A 284 1.85 13.98 24.65
C ARG A 284 2.64 15.25 24.36
N GLU A 285 3.17 15.93 25.38
CA GLU A 285 4.02 17.12 25.25
C GLU A 285 5.33 16.78 24.52
N ASP A 286 6.00 15.69 24.91
CA ASP A 286 7.21 15.17 24.26
C ASP A 286 6.94 14.79 22.79
N SER A 287 5.83 14.10 22.52
CA SER A 287 5.43 13.74 21.16
C SER A 287 5.11 14.97 20.30
N ALA A 288 4.43 15.98 20.85
CA ALA A 288 4.14 17.22 20.16
C ALA A 288 5.43 18.02 19.85
N HIS A 289 6.36 18.09 20.81
CA HIS A 289 7.66 18.72 20.62
C HIS A 289 8.48 18.01 19.54
N GLN A 290 8.52 16.67 19.55
CA GLN A 290 9.20 15.88 18.52
C GLN A 290 8.59 16.13 17.13
N VAL A 291 7.26 16.21 17.01
CA VAL A 291 6.58 16.53 15.75
C VAL A 291 6.92 17.94 15.27
N GLU A 292 6.98 18.95 16.13
CA GLU A 292 7.35 20.31 15.70
C GLU A 292 8.85 20.44 15.35
N LEU A 293 9.72 19.67 16.01
CA LEU A 293 11.13 19.56 15.64
C LEU A 293 11.30 18.94 14.24
N GLU A 294 10.61 17.83 13.95
CA GLU A 294 10.64 17.23 12.60
C GLU A 294 10.01 18.14 11.54
N ARG A 295 8.90 18.84 11.85
CA ARG A 295 8.33 19.88 10.97
C ARG A 295 9.32 21.00 10.69
N SER A 296 10.10 21.43 11.68
CA SER A 296 11.11 22.47 11.51
C SER A 296 12.29 21.99 10.65
N LYS A 297 12.72 20.73 10.80
CA LYS A 297 13.70 20.10 9.91
C LYS A 297 13.19 19.99 8.47
N ILE A 298 11.94 19.58 8.27
CA ILE A 298 11.31 19.50 6.93
C ILE A 298 11.31 20.89 6.27
N LYS A 299 10.83 21.93 6.97
CA LYS A 299 10.86 23.32 6.47
C LYS A 299 12.29 23.76 6.07
N GLN A 300 13.29 23.43 6.86
CA GLN A 300 14.70 23.74 6.55
C GLN A 300 15.18 23.00 5.29
N VAL A 301 14.92 21.69 5.18
CA VAL A 301 15.29 20.87 4.02
C VAL A 301 14.56 21.32 2.75
N GLU A 302 13.31 21.76 2.85
CA GLU A 302 12.56 22.34 1.73
C GLU A 302 13.16 23.67 1.26
N GLN A 303 13.58 24.54 2.17
CA GLN A 303 14.28 25.79 1.85
C GLN A 303 15.66 25.53 1.21
N ASP A 304 16.43 24.59 1.75
CA ASP A 304 17.73 24.20 1.20
C ASP A 304 17.60 23.54 -0.17
N LYS A 305 16.58 22.69 -0.37
CA LYS A 305 16.23 22.13 -1.68
C LYS A 305 15.90 23.25 -2.68
N LEU A 306 15.08 24.23 -2.31
CA LEU A 306 14.72 25.35 -3.18
C LEU A 306 15.96 26.16 -3.58
N ARG A 307 16.86 26.45 -2.61
CA ARG A 307 18.13 27.14 -2.85
C ARG A 307 19.05 26.37 -3.79
N LEU A 308 19.19 25.05 -3.59
CA LEU A 308 20.00 24.19 -4.47
C LEU A 308 19.40 24.08 -5.88
N GLN A 309 18.06 24.04 -6.01
CA GLN A 309 17.38 24.06 -7.30
C GLN A 309 17.62 25.38 -8.06
N GLN A 310 17.60 26.52 -7.36
CA GLN A 310 17.97 27.82 -7.95
C GLN A 310 19.44 27.84 -8.39
N GLN A 311 20.36 27.36 -7.56
CA GLN A 311 21.80 27.29 -7.91
C GLN A 311 22.06 26.37 -9.12
N LEU A 312 21.39 25.22 -9.19
CA LEU A 312 21.45 24.33 -10.35
C LEU A 312 20.91 25.00 -11.61
N TYR A 313 19.75 25.65 -11.54
CA TYR A 313 19.16 26.38 -12.67
C TYR A 313 20.09 27.51 -13.18
N GLU A 314 20.69 28.28 -12.27
CA GLU A 314 21.70 29.28 -12.64
C GLU A 314 22.95 28.66 -13.28
N ALA A 315 23.45 27.56 -12.72
CA ALA A 315 24.64 26.87 -13.24
C ALA A 315 24.37 26.27 -14.63
N GLU A 316 23.22 25.64 -14.84
CA GLU A 316 22.76 25.16 -16.16
C GLU A 316 22.65 26.30 -17.17
N ASN A 317 22.08 27.45 -16.78
CA ASN A 317 21.97 28.60 -17.67
C ASN A 317 23.35 29.18 -18.03
N LYS A 318 24.26 29.29 -17.04
CA LYS A 318 25.67 29.69 -17.28
C LYS A 318 26.37 28.69 -18.21
N HIS A 319 26.15 27.39 -18.03
CA HIS A 319 26.70 26.36 -18.90
C HIS A 319 26.16 26.45 -20.33
N LYS A 320 24.84 26.58 -20.51
CA LYS A 320 24.18 26.79 -21.82
C LYS A 320 24.67 28.07 -22.53
N MET A 321 25.03 29.12 -21.78
CA MET A 321 25.64 30.33 -22.35
C MET A 321 27.09 30.08 -22.78
N LEU A 322 27.92 29.47 -21.94
CA LEU A 322 29.30 29.10 -22.29
C LEU A 322 29.37 28.11 -23.45
N GLU A 323 28.42 27.19 -23.57
CA GLU A 323 28.32 26.23 -24.68
C GLU A 323 28.00 26.95 -26.00
N LYS A 324 27.10 27.95 -25.99
CA LYS A 324 26.84 28.83 -27.14
C LYS A 324 28.06 29.67 -27.51
N GLU A 325 28.73 30.27 -26.53
CA GLU A 325 29.95 31.06 -26.75
C GLU A 325 31.08 30.19 -27.32
N PHE A 326 31.24 28.96 -26.83
CA PHE A 326 32.22 28.00 -27.34
C PHE A 326 31.88 27.54 -28.76
N GLN A 327 30.61 27.29 -29.07
CA GLN A 327 30.17 26.95 -30.43
C GLN A 327 30.39 28.13 -31.40
N GLN A 328 30.07 29.36 -31.00
CA GLN A 328 30.40 30.57 -31.78
C GLN A 328 31.90 30.73 -31.99
N TYR A 329 32.71 30.50 -30.95
CA TYR A 329 34.17 30.52 -31.07
C TYR A 329 34.66 29.44 -32.05
N LYS A 330 34.13 28.23 -32.00
CA LYS A 330 34.47 27.13 -32.93
C LYS A 330 34.11 27.48 -34.38
N GLU A 331 32.94 28.08 -34.60
CA GLU A 331 32.53 28.59 -35.92
C GLU A 331 33.46 29.71 -36.41
N GLN A 332 33.80 30.67 -35.55
CA GLN A 332 34.77 31.73 -35.86
C GLN A 332 36.15 31.17 -36.22
N GLN A 333 36.65 30.15 -35.48
CA GLN A 333 37.91 29.48 -35.80
C GLN A 333 37.83 28.77 -37.16
N SER A 334 36.74 28.04 -37.44
CA SER A 334 36.52 27.38 -38.73
C SER A 334 36.43 28.36 -39.91
N ASN A 335 35.94 29.58 -39.66
CA ASN A 335 35.78 30.64 -40.65
C ASN A 335 37.02 31.56 -40.76
N LYS A 336 38.11 31.28 -40.04
CA LYS A 336 39.34 32.05 -40.21
C LYS A 336 39.88 31.91 -41.64
N PRO A 337 40.43 32.99 -42.23
CA PRO A 337 41.04 32.91 -43.56
C PRO A 337 42.17 31.87 -43.58
N GLU A 338 42.90 31.67 -42.48
CA GLU A 338 43.95 30.65 -42.39
C GLU A 338 43.41 29.21 -42.49
N THR A 339 42.25 28.90 -41.90
CA THR A 339 41.60 27.59 -42.02
C THR A 339 40.93 27.40 -43.38
N GLN A 340 40.33 28.46 -43.94
CA GLN A 340 39.81 28.45 -45.31
C GLN A 340 40.93 28.24 -46.32
N LEU A 341 42.03 28.99 -46.22
CA LEU A 341 43.24 28.82 -47.03
C LEU A 341 43.87 27.44 -46.82
N GLN A 342 43.87 26.85 -45.62
CA GLN A 342 44.31 25.45 -45.44
C GLN A 342 43.41 24.46 -46.19
N SER A 343 42.10 24.66 -46.22
CA SER A 343 41.18 23.82 -47.00
C SER A 343 41.37 24.01 -48.51
N GLU A 344 41.61 25.24 -48.96
CA GLU A 344 41.90 25.59 -50.35
C GLU A 344 43.27 25.05 -50.78
N ILE A 345 44.30 25.16 -49.94
CA ILE A 345 45.62 24.53 -50.14
C ILE A 345 45.47 23.01 -50.23
N THR A 346 44.61 22.39 -49.41
CA THR A 346 44.36 20.94 -49.48
C THR A 346 43.70 20.56 -50.81
N LEU A 347 42.68 21.33 -51.24
CA LEU A 347 42.01 21.15 -52.53
C LEU A 347 42.97 21.35 -53.71
N LEU A 348 43.69 22.47 -53.75
CA LEU A 348 44.69 22.79 -54.77
C LEU A 348 45.85 21.78 -54.77
N THR A 349 46.21 21.19 -53.64
CA THR A 349 47.20 20.10 -53.57
C THR A 349 46.67 18.83 -54.21
N LEU A 350 45.40 18.47 -53.97
CA LEU A 350 44.74 17.34 -54.64
C LEU A 350 44.61 17.57 -56.16
N GLU A 351 44.17 18.77 -56.57
CA GLU A 351 44.09 19.16 -57.98
C GLU A 351 45.47 19.15 -58.65
N LYS A 352 46.50 19.69 -57.99
CA LYS A 352 47.89 19.65 -58.45
C LYS A 352 48.34 18.20 -58.67
N VAL A 353 48.13 17.31 -57.70
CA VAL A 353 48.50 15.89 -57.83
C VAL A 353 47.74 15.22 -58.99
N GLU A 354 46.47 15.57 -59.20
CA GLU A 354 45.70 15.03 -60.34
C GLU A 354 46.20 15.59 -61.69
N LEU A 355 46.55 16.88 -61.76
CA LEU A 355 47.13 17.52 -62.92
C LEU A 355 48.54 17.01 -63.23
N GLU A 356 49.38 16.78 -62.22
CA GLU A 356 50.69 16.13 -62.35
C GLU A 356 50.51 14.70 -62.89
N ARG A 357 49.53 13.93 -62.40
CA ARG A 357 49.20 12.60 -62.94
C ARG A 357 48.73 12.66 -64.39
N LYS A 358 47.90 13.65 -64.76
CA LYS A 358 47.44 13.89 -66.14
C LYS A 358 48.63 14.28 -67.04
N LEU A 359 49.51 15.16 -66.58
CA LEU A 359 50.73 15.59 -67.28
C LEU A 359 51.68 14.41 -67.49
N GLU A 360 51.98 13.62 -66.46
CA GLU A 360 52.82 12.42 -66.50
C GLU A 360 52.27 11.37 -67.48
N SER A 361 50.94 11.21 -67.55
CA SER A 361 50.28 10.36 -68.55
C SER A 361 50.40 10.92 -69.97
N ALA A 362 50.22 12.24 -70.14
CA ALA A 362 50.33 12.92 -71.42
C ALA A 362 51.78 12.96 -71.94
N THR A 363 52.79 13.13 -71.08
CA THR A 363 54.21 13.10 -71.46
C THR A 363 54.65 11.68 -71.83
N LYS A 364 54.23 10.65 -71.09
CA LYS A 364 54.44 9.24 -71.47
C LYS A 364 53.79 8.92 -72.82
N SER A 365 52.55 9.34 -73.04
CA SER A 365 51.85 9.17 -74.31
C SER A 365 52.56 9.90 -75.45
N LYS A 366 52.95 11.18 -75.25
CA LYS A 366 53.72 11.97 -76.23
C LYS A 366 55.07 11.33 -76.56
N LEU A 367 55.78 10.79 -75.56
CA LEU A 367 57.04 10.09 -75.76
C LEU A 367 56.82 8.79 -76.55
N HIS A 368 55.78 8.01 -76.22
CA HIS A 368 55.40 6.82 -76.98
C HIS A 368 55.08 7.17 -78.44
N TYR A 369 54.24 8.18 -78.70
CA TYR A 369 53.97 8.63 -80.07
C TYR A 369 55.23 9.12 -80.80
N LYS A 370 56.12 9.87 -80.13
CA LYS A 370 57.42 10.28 -80.72
C LYS A 370 58.28 9.05 -81.07
N GLN A 371 58.31 8.03 -80.22
CA GLN A 371 59.03 6.78 -80.49
C GLN A 371 58.41 6.02 -81.67
N GLN A 372 57.08 5.87 -81.71
CA GLN A 372 56.39 5.22 -82.83
C GLN A 372 56.58 5.99 -84.14
N TRP A 373 56.49 7.32 -84.13
CA TRP A 373 56.79 8.16 -85.29
C TRP A 373 58.25 8.02 -85.76
N THR A 374 59.20 7.95 -84.82
CA THR A 374 60.62 7.72 -85.14
C THR A 374 60.86 6.32 -85.73
N ARG A 375 60.11 5.29 -85.27
CA ARG A 375 60.13 3.95 -85.86
C ARG A 375 59.51 3.94 -87.26
N ALA A 376 58.37 4.59 -87.45
CA ALA A 376 57.73 4.74 -88.75
C ALA A 376 58.62 5.47 -89.77
N LEU A 377 59.31 6.54 -89.36
CA LEU A 377 60.32 7.22 -90.19
C LEU A 377 61.50 6.30 -90.57
N LYS A 378 61.97 5.46 -89.64
CA LYS A 378 63.04 4.48 -89.92
C LYS A 378 62.56 3.37 -90.86
N GLU A 379 61.34 2.88 -90.73
CA GLU A 379 60.76 1.92 -91.68
C GLU A 379 60.49 2.57 -93.05
N LEU A 380 60.03 3.82 -93.11
CA LEU A 380 59.87 4.55 -94.37
C LEU A 380 61.23 4.76 -95.08
N ALA A 381 62.28 5.09 -94.32
CA ALA A 381 63.64 5.18 -94.85
C ALA A 381 64.15 3.82 -95.37
N ARG A 382 63.88 2.72 -94.65
CA ARG A 382 64.18 1.34 -95.10
C ARG A 382 63.40 0.96 -96.36
N PHE A 383 62.12 1.32 -96.45
CA PHE A 383 61.31 1.12 -97.65
C PHE A 383 61.87 1.90 -98.84
N LYS A 384 62.20 3.19 -98.65
CA LYS A 384 62.81 4.01 -99.71
C LYS A 384 64.18 3.45 -100.15
N GLN A 385 64.99 2.95 -99.22
CA GLN A 385 66.26 2.30 -99.53
C GLN A 385 66.05 0.99 -100.31
N ARG A 386 65.13 0.11 -99.88
CA ARG A 386 64.78 -1.11 -100.62
C ARG A 386 64.25 -0.82 -102.02
N GLU A 387 63.42 0.19 -102.18
CA GLU A 387 62.94 0.63 -103.50
C GLU A 387 64.10 1.11 -104.39
N GLN A 388 65.05 1.86 -103.82
CA GLN A 388 66.23 2.31 -104.55
C GLN A 388 67.17 1.14 -104.91
N GLU A 389 67.32 0.15 -104.01
CA GLU A 389 68.06 -1.10 -104.26
C GLU A 389 67.37 -1.97 -105.34
N ASN A 390 66.03 -2.09 -105.30
CA ASN A 390 65.22 -2.76 -106.31
C ASN A 390 65.36 -2.07 -107.68
N ALA A 391 65.27 -0.74 -107.73
CA ALA A 391 65.46 0.04 -108.95
C ALA A 391 66.87 -0.16 -109.53
N MET A 392 67.92 -0.13 -108.70
CA MET A 392 69.29 -0.45 -109.13
C MET A 392 69.44 -1.89 -109.62
N ALA A 393 68.77 -2.86 -108.98
CA ALA A 393 68.76 -4.26 -109.41
C ALA A 393 68.04 -4.46 -110.75
N HIS A 394 66.93 -3.75 -110.99
CA HIS A 394 66.25 -3.71 -112.30
C HIS A 394 67.16 -3.11 -113.39
N LEU A 395 67.82 -1.99 -113.10
CA LEU A 395 68.70 -1.31 -114.04
C LEU A 395 69.93 -2.17 -114.37
N LYS A 396 70.48 -2.87 -113.38
CA LYS A 396 71.57 -3.85 -113.57
C LYS A 396 71.14 -5.07 -114.37
N LYS A 397 69.91 -5.57 -114.19
CA LYS A 397 69.34 -6.62 -115.05
C LYS A 397 69.21 -6.16 -116.51
N GLN A 398 68.69 -4.95 -116.75
CA GLN A 398 68.61 -4.41 -118.11
C GLN A 398 69.99 -4.21 -118.76
N GLN A 399 71.01 -3.81 -117.99
CA GLN A 399 72.40 -3.78 -118.49
C GLN A 399 72.90 -5.18 -118.87
N GLN A 400 72.65 -6.20 -118.03
CA GLN A 400 73.04 -7.59 -118.32
C GLN A 400 72.28 -8.18 -119.52
N GLU A 401 71.00 -7.86 -119.69
CA GLU A 401 70.20 -8.26 -120.86
C GLU A 401 70.73 -7.59 -122.15
N LEU A 402 71.10 -6.32 -122.10
CA LEU A 402 71.74 -5.60 -123.20
C LEU A 402 73.13 -6.16 -123.55
N GLU A 403 73.97 -6.47 -122.57
CA GLU A 403 75.26 -7.13 -122.79
C GLU A 403 75.09 -8.52 -123.41
N HIS A 404 74.12 -9.30 -122.92
CA HIS A 404 73.82 -10.63 -123.45
C HIS A 404 73.25 -10.57 -124.89
N LEU A 405 72.53 -9.51 -125.25
CA LEU A 405 72.07 -9.27 -126.62
C LEU A 405 73.25 -8.84 -127.53
N ARG A 406 74.16 -8.00 -127.03
CA ARG A 406 75.37 -7.54 -127.74
C ARG A 406 76.33 -8.69 -128.03
N LEU A 407 76.53 -9.60 -127.07
CA LEU A 407 77.29 -10.84 -127.24
C LEU A 407 76.63 -11.79 -128.27
N ARG A 408 75.30 -11.87 -128.30
CA ARG A 408 74.58 -12.64 -129.33
C ARG A 408 74.76 -12.07 -130.74
N TYR A 409 74.81 -10.75 -130.89
CA TYR A 409 75.00 -10.09 -132.19
C TYR A 409 76.40 -10.35 -132.75
N LEU A 410 77.45 -10.16 -131.93
CA LEU A 410 78.84 -10.44 -132.32
C LEU A 410 79.03 -11.91 -132.74
N ALA A 411 78.48 -12.86 -131.98
CA ALA A 411 78.54 -14.28 -132.31
C ALA A 411 77.72 -14.69 -133.55
N ALA A 412 76.83 -13.83 -134.05
CA ALA A 412 76.11 -14.03 -135.31
C ALA A 412 76.89 -13.45 -136.50
N GLU A 413 77.54 -12.29 -136.33
CA GLU A 413 78.35 -11.62 -137.33
C GLU A 413 79.59 -12.45 -137.72
N GLU A 414 80.31 -13.01 -136.75
CA GLU A 414 81.42 -13.95 -136.97
C GLU A 414 81.00 -15.21 -137.75
N LYS A 415 79.73 -15.62 -137.63
CA LYS A 415 79.21 -16.86 -138.24
C LYS A 415 78.78 -16.71 -139.70
N GLU A 416 78.46 -15.50 -140.16
CA GLU A 416 78.28 -15.23 -141.59
C GLU A 416 79.61 -14.92 -142.29
N LEU A 417 80.54 -14.20 -141.63
CA LEU A 417 81.91 -14.02 -142.12
C LEU A 417 82.63 -15.37 -142.33
N GLY A 418 82.46 -16.31 -141.40
CA GLY A 418 83.02 -17.67 -141.54
C GLY A 418 82.44 -18.54 -142.67
N LYS A 419 81.45 -18.05 -143.43
CA LYS A 419 80.95 -18.70 -144.65
C LYS A 419 81.49 -18.07 -145.93
N THR A 420 81.64 -16.75 -145.98
CA THR A 420 82.22 -16.04 -147.13
C THR A 420 83.66 -16.48 -147.37
N ASP A 421 84.49 -16.51 -146.32
CA ASP A 421 85.90 -16.92 -146.39
C ASP A 421 86.08 -18.37 -146.87
N ARG A 422 85.07 -19.22 -146.64
CA ARG A 422 85.11 -20.64 -147.02
C ARG A 422 84.84 -20.85 -148.52
N GLN A 423 84.10 -19.94 -149.15
CA GLN A 423 83.83 -19.96 -150.59
C GLN A 423 85.04 -19.40 -151.37
N GLU A 424 85.63 -18.30 -150.91
CA GLU A 424 86.79 -17.67 -151.55
C GLU A 424 88.05 -18.58 -151.55
N LEU A 425 88.26 -19.38 -150.50
CA LEU A 425 89.35 -20.35 -150.44
C LEU A 425 89.19 -21.54 -151.41
N GLU A 426 87.96 -21.86 -151.84
CA GLU A 426 87.70 -22.94 -152.79
C GLU A 426 87.92 -22.47 -154.24
N ASP A 427 87.61 -21.21 -154.53
CA ASP A 427 87.93 -20.57 -155.81
C ASP A 427 89.45 -20.36 -155.98
N ILE A 428 90.15 -19.87 -154.95
CA ILE A 428 91.62 -19.72 -154.97
C ILE A 428 92.32 -21.07 -155.22
N ARG A 429 91.78 -22.19 -154.70
CA ARG A 429 92.34 -23.53 -154.92
C ARG A 429 92.24 -24.02 -156.37
N ASN A 430 91.19 -23.60 -157.08
CA ASN A 430 91.00 -23.97 -158.49
C ASN A 430 91.84 -23.11 -159.43
N GLU A 431 92.04 -21.82 -159.09
CA GLU A 431 92.87 -20.91 -159.87
C GLU A 431 94.37 -21.29 -159.81
N LEU A 432 94.85 -21.69 -158.62
CA LEU A 432 96.26 -22.07 -158.39
C LEU A 432 96.67 -23.39 -159.08
N ASN A 433 95.72 -24.27 -159.41
CA ASN A 433 95.97 -25.50 -160.18
C ASN A 433 95.88 -25.30 -161.70
N ARG A 434 95.44 -24.13 -162.18
CA ARG A 434 95.45 -23.78 -163.61
C ARG A 434 96.67 -22.93 -163.99
N LEU A 435 97.12 -22.06 -163.08
CA LEU A 435 98.29 -21.19 -163.22
C LEU A 435 99.66 -21.90 -163.07
N LYS A 436 99.72 -23.22 -163.34
CA LYS A 436 100.99 -23.98 -163.34
C LYS A 436 101.24 -24.83 -164.59
N GLN A 437 100.41 -24.72 -165.62
CA GLN A 437 100.63 -25.49 -166.86
C GLN A 437 100.26 -24.74 -168.16
N GLN A 438 100.14 -23.40 -168.12
CA GLN A 438 99.99 -22.60 -169.34
C GLN A 438 100.66 -21.21 -169.27
N GLU A 439 101.86 -21.14 -168.69
CA GLU A 439 102.83 -20.06 -168.97
C GLU A 439 104.17 -20.62 -169.50
N GLU A 440 104.09 -21.70 -170.29
CA GLU A 440 105.24 -22.21 -171.04
C GLU A 440 104.85 -22.67 -172.45
N GLU A 441 104.09 -21.85 -173.19
CA GLU A 441 104.29 -21.71 -174.64
C GLU A 441 103.71 -20.40 -175.21
N ARG A 442 104.61 -19.54 -175.70
CA ARG A 442 104.31 -18.24 -176.32
C ARG A 442 103.71 -18.40 -177.72
N LYS A 443 102.69 -17.60 -178.08
CA LYS A 443 102.73 -16.67 -179.24
C LYS A 443 101.39 -15.97 -179.56
N GLN A 444 101.54 -14.75 -180.06
CA GLN A 444 100.74 -14.10 -181.13
C GLN A 444 99.27 -13.72 -180.90
N LEU A 445 99.08 -12.40 -180.98
CA LEU A 445 98.14 -11.69 -181.86
C LEU A 445 96.63 -11.92 -181.74
N GLN A 446 96.01 -10.83 -181.32
CA GLN A 446 94.87 -10.18 -181.97
C GLN A 446 93.53 -10.91 -182.13
N ASP A 447 92.55 -10.21 -181.56
CA ASP A 447 91.26 -9.87 -182.16
C ASP A 447 90.07 -10.83 -182.07
N VAL A 448 88.94 -10.18 -181.76
CA VAL A 448 87.58 -10.45 -182.29
C VAL A 448 86.86 -11.72 -181.77
N ARG A 449 85.59 -11.67 -181.35
CA ARG A 449 84.64 -10.58 -181.02
C ARG A 449 83.34 -11.24 -180.48
N ASP A 450 82.43 -10.39 -180.00
CA ASP A 450 80.97 -10.54 -180.05
C ASP A 450 80.19 -11.52 -179.13
N ASN A 451 79.14 -10.92 -178.53
CA ASN A 451 77.82 -11.47 -178.18
C ASN A 451 77.77 -12.58 -177.10
N SER A 452 77.08 -12.39 -175.98
CA SER A 452 75.75 -11.77 -175.78
C SER A 452 75.44 -11.62 -174.27
N ALA A 453 74.48 -10.84 -173.76
CA ALA A 453 73.74 -9.66 -174.24
C ALA A 453 73.06 -8.98 -173.01
N GLY A 454 72.91 -7.64 -173.00
CA GLY A 454 72.22 -6.88 -171.92
C GLY A 454 73.10 -6.55 -170.69
N ARG A 455 73.97 -5.51 -170.62
CA ARG A 455 73.82 -4.06 -170.92
C ARG A 455 72.70 -3.39 -170.08
N VAL A 456 72.85 -2.26 -169.38
CA VAL A 456 73.97 -1.32 -168.97
C VAL A 456 73.49 -0.76 -167.61
N ASP A 457 74.24 -0.69 -166.52
CA ASP A 457 75.26 0.32 -166.14
C ASP A 457 74.90 1.81 -166.41
N SER A 458 75.53 2.69 -165.62
CA SER A 458 75.75 4.12 -165.79
C SER A 458 74.63 5.13 -165.46
N LEU A 459 74.90 5.86 -164.37
CA LEU A 459 75.00 7.33 -164.32
C LEU A 459 73.84 8.15 -164.90
N HIS A 460 73.00 8.75 -164.04
CA HIS A 460 72.70 10.20 -164.04
C HIS A 460 71.81 10.63 -162.85
N SER A 461 71.77 11.95 -162.62
CA SER A 461 70.95 12.71 -161.66
C SER A 461 71.43 12.74 -160.20
N ARG A 462 71.69 13.86 -159.51
CA ARG A 462 71.15 15.26 -159.55
C ARG A 462 69.75 15.37 -158.92
N LYS A 463 69.68 16.09 -157.78
CA LYS A 463 68.63 17.06 -157.35
C LYS A 463 67.17 16.57 -157.43
N LEU A 464 66.39 16.56 -156.33
CA LEU A 464 65.84 17.72 -155.62
C LEU A 464 65.22 17.24 -154.27
N ASN A 465 65.45 17.94 -153.15
CA ASN A 465 64.51 18.84 -152.43
C ASN A 465 63.23 18.17 -151.87
N GLU A 466 62.66 18.58 -150.73
CA GLU A 466 63.02 19.64 -149.75
C GLU A 466 62.59 19.16 -148.34
N ASN A 467 63.42 19.36 -147.32
CA ASN A 467 63.44 20.49 -146.37
C ASN A 467 62.08 20.81 -145.70
N MET A 468 62.14 20.95 -144.37
CA MET A 468 61.83 22.21 -143.66
C MET A 468 62.19 22.08 -142.17
N GLY A 469 62.08 20.86 -141.62
CA GLY A 469 62.34 20.56 -140.20
C GLY A 469 63.77 20.86 -139.74
N ASP A 470 64.80 20.33 -140.41
CA ASP A 470 66.18 20.38 -139.90
C ASP A 470 66.80 21.80 -139.90
N TYR A 471 66.33 22.69 -140.78
CA TYR A 471 66.72 24.11 -140.75
C TYR A 471 66.05 24.84 -139.59
N LEU A 472 64.77 24.56 -139.32
CA LEU A 472 64.04 25.12 -138.20
C LEU A 472 64.62 24.67 -136.85
N SER A 473 64.95 23.38 -136.72
CA SER A 473 65.58 22.82 -135.53
C SER A 473 66.93 23.48 -135.22
N ARG A 474 67.81 23.67 -136.22
CA ARG A 474 69.11 24.34 -136.00
C ARG A 474 68.97 25.78 -135.56
N LEU A 475 68.09 26.58 -136.17
CA LEU A 475 67.90 27.98 -135.75
C LEU A 475 67.36 28.08 -134.31
N ILE A 476 66.48 27.16 -133.90
CA ILE A 476 65.98 27.06 -132.52
C ILE A 476 67.11 26.66 -131.56
N GLU A 477 67.94 25.69 -131.94
CA GLU A 477 69.03 25.18 -131.10
C GLU A 477 70.19 26.19 -130.96
N GLU A 478 70.49 26.96 -132.02
CA GLU A 478 71.46 28.07 -131.98
C GLU A 478 70.97 29.23 -131.11
N ARG A 479 69.70 29.66 -131.27
CA ARG A 479 69.06 30.66 -130.39
C ARG A 479 69.13 30.23 -128.92
N ASP A 480 68.70 29.01 -128.62
CA ASP A 480 68.65 28.52 -127.24
C ASP A 480 70.05 28.29 -126.66
N THR A 481 71.05 28.01 -127.49
CA THR A 481 72.45 27.91 -127.05
C THR A 481 73.01 29.29 -126.73
N LEU A 482 72.75 30.31 -127.56
CA LEU A 482 73.13 31.70 -127.28
C LEU A 482 72.48 32.22 -125.98
N LEU A 483 71.18 32.01 -125.79
CA LEU A 483 70.48 32.39 -124.56
C LEU A 483 70.99 31.61 -123.32
N ARG A 484 71.36 30.33 -123.47
CA ARG A 484 71.98 29.54 -122.38
C ARG A 484 73.39 29.98 -121.99
N THR A 485 74.10 30.77 -122.81
CA THR A 485 75.41 31.33 -122.40
C THR A 485 75.30 32.46 -121.38
N GLY A 486 74.12 33.07 -121.22
CA GLY A 486 73.89 34.17 -120.27
C GLY A 486 74.53 35.51 -120.65
N VAL A 487 75.09 35.64 -121.87
CA VAL A 487 75.74 36.87 -122.38
C VAL A 487 74.82 37.68 -123.30
N TYR A 488 73.77 37.06 -123.87
CA TYR A 488 72.83 37.69 -124.80
C TYR A 488 71.40 37.65 -124.24
N SER A 489 70.65 38.74 -124.44
CA SER A 489 69.22 38.86 -124.10
C SER A 489 68.31 38.68 -125.32
N HIS A 490 67.00 38.53 -125.07
CA HIS A 490 65.97 38.50 -126.12
C HIS A 490 65.85 39.83 -126.91
N GLU A 491 66.31 40.95 -126.34
CA GLU A 491 66.36 42.23 -127.07
C GLU A 491 67.59 42.40 -127.98
N ASP A 492 68.61 41.53 -127.89
CA ASP A 492 69.83 41.68 -128.70
C ASP A 492 69.59 41.40 -130.18
N HIS A 493 70.18 42.22 -131.05
CA HIS A 493 69.89 42.24 -132.48
C HIS A 493 70.08 40.87 -133.15
N ILE A 494 71.10 40.10 -132.76
CA ILE A 494 71.34 38.73 -133.26
C ILE A 494 70.20 37.78 -132.89
N VAL A 495 69.71 37.82 -131.64
CA VAL A 495 68.65 36.93 -131.15
C VAL A 495 67.30 37.33 -131.75
N SER A 496 67.01 38.63 -131.82
CA SER A 496 65.78 39.15 -132.42
C SER A 496 65.68 38.88 -133.93
N GLU A 497 66.82 38.92 -134.64
CA GLU A 497 66.91 38.57 -136.06
C GLU A 497 66.74 37.06 -136.29
N LEU A 498 67.30 36.20 -135.43
CA LEU A 498 67.05 34.75 -135.45
C LEU A 498 65.55 34.44 -135.23
N ASP A 499 64.90 35.07 -134.25
CA ASP A 499 63.45 34.91 -134.02
C ASP A 499 62.60 35.47 -135.18
N ARG A 500 63.09 36.48 -135.93
CA ARG A 500 62.45 36.93 -137.18
C ARG A 500 62.56 35.87 -138.28
N GLN A 501 63.75 35.30 -138.48
CA GLN A 501 63.99 34.26 -139.49
C GLN A 501 63.23 32.95 -139.18
N ILE A 502 63.12 32.55 -137.91
CA ILE A 502 62.28 31.42 -137.47
C ILE A 502 60.81 31.63 -137.86
N ARG A 503 60.27 32.84 -137.63
CA ARG A 503 58.88 33.17 -138.01
C ARG A 503 58.67 33.20 -139.53
N GLU A 504 59.62 33.73 -140.29
CA GLU A 504 59.56 33.72 -141.77
C GLU A 504 59.71 32.31 -142.37
N ALA A 505 60.50 31.44 -141.74
CA ALA A 505 60.61 30.03 -142.15
C ALA A 505 59.29 29.28 -141.95
N ILE A 506 58.66 29.42 -140.77
CA ILE A 506 57.35 28.81 -140.48
C ILE A 506 56.28 29.32 -141.45
N ALA A 507 56.29 30.60 -141.82
CA ALA A 507 55.32 31.18 -142.74
C ALA A 507 55.46 30.68 -144.20
N LYS A 508 56.68 30.34 -144.64
CA LYS A 508 56.96 29.90 -146.03
C LYS A 508 56.76 28.40 -146.27
N GLY A 509 56.72 27.57 -145.21
CA GLY A 509 56.50 26.13 -145.32
C GLY A 509 55.05 25.68 -145.57
N ASN A 510 54.09 26.59 -145.73
CA ASN A 510 52.66 26.28 -145.81
C ASN A 510 52.09 26.16 -147.25
N ILE A 511 52.90 26.39 -148.30
CA ILE A 511 52.45 26.28 -149.71
C ILE A 511 53.57 25.75 -150.63
N THR A 512 53.84 24.43 -150.56
CA THR A 512 54.21 23.56 -151.70
C THR A 512 53.96 22.11 -151.30
#